data_AF-A0A950QG05-F1
#
_entry.id   AF-A0A950QG05-F1
#
_cell.length_a   1.000
_cell.length_b   1.000
_cell.length_c   1.000
_cell.angle_alpha   90.00
_cell.angle_beta   90.00
_cell.angle_gamma   90.00
#
_symmetry.space_group_name_H-M   'P 1'
#
loop_
_entity.id
_entity.type
_entity.pdbx_description
1 polymer ?
#
loop_
_entity_poly.entity_id
_entity_poly.type
_entity_poly.pdbx_seq_one_letter_code
_entity_poly.pdbx_strand_id
1 'polypeptide(L)'
;MNRNIETLPAKYESMLPVFLQEVSRPDRFSYLLRIYRERVGLSCADMSRCCGLDANTWAALENCELLNPSCTVLMHLSVALNIQFELLLLVSIISAYARESELH
;
A
#
# COMPACT_ATOMS: atom_id res chain seq x y z
N MET A 1 -1.44 30.00 6.77
CA MET A 1 -0.84 28.81 7.41
C MET A 1 -0.43 27.85 6.31
N ASN A 2 0.84 27.92 5.90
CA ASN A 2 1.44 27.01 4.92
C ASN A 2 1.60 25.64 5.57
N ARG A 3 0.80 24.65 5.16
CA ARG A 3 1.19 23.26 5.34
C ARG A 3 2.21 22.99 4.24
N ASN A 4 3.47 22.85 4.65
CA ASN A 4 4.52 22.30 3.81
C ASN A 4 3.97 21.00 3.18
N ILE A 5 3.76 21.05 1.87
CA ILE A 5 3.64 19.86 1.05
C ILE A 5 5.07 19.31 1.07
N GLU A 6 5.37 18.43 2.03
CA GLU A 6 6.60 17.66 1.99
C GLU A 6 6.50 16.78 0.75
N THR A 7 7.16 17.26 -0.30
CA THR A 7 7.48 16.51 -1.50
C THR A 7 7.98 15.13 -1.09
N LEU A 8 7.54 14.08 -1.81
CA LEU A 8 8.11 12.75 -1.64
C LEU A 8 9.64 12.90 -1.55
N PRO A 9 10.31 12.30 -0.55
CA PRO A 9 11.76 12.34 -0.49
C PRO A 9 12.30 11.93 -1.86
N ALA A 10 13.14 12.75 -2.49
CA ALA A 10 13.56 12.62 -3.90
C ALA A 10 14.05 11.22 -4.31
N LYS A 11 14.48 10.41 -3.31
CA LYS A 11 14.81 8.98 -3.47
C LYS A 11 13.63 8.08 -3.90
N TYR A 12 12.38 8.54 -3.79
CA TYR A 12 11.18 7.79 -4.13
C TYR A 12 10.49 8.28 -5.41
N GLU A 13 10.81 9.50 -5.88
CA GLU A 13 10.31 10.03 -7.15
C GLU A 13 10.78 9.19 -8.35
N SER A 14 11.96 8.59 -8.26
CA SER A 14 12.47 7.66 -9.28
C SER A 14 11.87 6.26 -9.22
N MET A 15 11.22 5.88 -8.10
CA MET A 15 10.56 4.58 -7.94
C MET A 15 9.08 4.61 -8.33
N LEU A 16 8.43 5.78 -8.22
CA LEU A 16 7.04 5.98 -8.65
C LEU A 16 6.80 5.52 -10.11
N PRO A 17 7.64 5.86 -11.10
CA PRO A 17 7.51 5.35 -12.46
C PRO A 17 7.62 3.82 -12.55
N VAL A 18 8.47 3.18 -11.75
CA VAL A 18 8.64 1.71 -11.76
C VAL A 18 7.41 1.01 -11.19
N PHE A 19 6.81 1.54 -10.12
CA PHE A 19 5.56 1.01 -9.57
C PHE A 19 4.35 1.27 -10.50
N LEU A 20 4.35 2.40 -11.22
CA LEU A 20 3.26 2.79 -12.11
C LEU A 20 3.37 2.16 -13.51
N GLN A 21 4.57 1.81 -14.00
CA GLN A 21 4.78 1.28 -15.36
C GLN A 21 4.28 -0.16 -15.57
N GLU A 22 4.16 -0.97 -14.51
CA GLU A 22 3.59 -2.33 -14.63
C GLU A 22 2.07 -2.32 -14.47
N VAL A 23 1.36 -1.54 -15.30
CA VAL A 23 -0.11 -1.28 -15.25
C VAL A 23 -0.97 -2.56 -15.19
N SER A 24 -0.39 -3.73 -15.46
CA SER A 24 -1.09 -5.00 -15.64
C SER A 24 -0.99 -6.00 -14.48
N ARG A 25 -0.45 -5.65 -13.30
CA ARG A 25 -0.46 -6.59 -12.16
C ARG A 25 -1.48 -6.21 -11.07
N PRO A 26 -2.44 -7.10 -10.74
CA PRO A 26 -3.45 -6.87 -9.71
C PRO A 26 -2.87 -6.97 -8.28
N ASP A 27 -1.63 -7.46 -8.13
CA ASP A 27 -0.96 -7.67 -6.84
C ASP A 27 -0.16 -6.45 -6.35
N ARG A 28 -0.14 -5.33 -7.09
CA ARG A 28 0.75 -4.19 -6.79
C ARG A 28 0.55 -3.58 -5.42
N PHE A 29 -0.69 -3.44 -4.98
CA PHE A 29 -0.99 -2.95 -3.65
C PHE A 29 -0.39 -3.86 -2.58
N SER A 30 -0.65 -5.16 -2.66
CA SER A 30 -0.13 -6.18 -1.74
C SER A 30 1.40 -6.25 -1.76
N TYR A 31 2.00 -6.18 -2.95
CA TYR A 31 3.45 -6.17 -3.15
C TYR A 31 4.11 -4.94 -2.52
N LEU A 32 3.50 -3.76 -2.66
CA LEU A 32 3.95 -2.53 -2.01
C LEU A 32 3.97 -2.71 -0.48
N LEU A 33 2.89 -3.24 0.09
CA LEU A 33 2.80 -3.49 1.53
C LEU A 33 3.88 -4.46 2.01
N ARG A 34 4.12 -5.55 1.26
CA ARG A 34 5.18 -6.53 1.58
C ARG A 34 6.57 -5.90 1.57
N ILE A 35 6.93 -5.15 0.51
CA ILE A 35 8.22 -4.46 0.43
C ILE A 35 8.43 -3.55 1.63
N TYR A 36 7.44 -2.72 1.96
CA TYR A 36 7.60 -1.76 3.04
C TYR A 36 7.67 -2.45 4.40
N ARG A 37 6.86 -3.49 4.64
CA ARG A 37 6.95 -4.33 5.85
C ARG A 37 8.35 -4.94 6.00
N GLU A 38 8.90 -5.52 4.93
CA GLU A 38 10.23 -6.12 4.94
C GLU A 38 11.34 -5.09 5.16
N ARG A 39 11.20 -3.89 4.57
CA ARG A 39 12.15 -2.78 4.77
C ARG A 39 12.20 -2.27 6.20
N VAL A 40 11.06 -2.28 6.90
CA VAL A 40 11.02 -1.93 8.33
C VAL A 40 11.37 -3.11 9.24
N GLY A 41 11.64 -4.30 8.67
CA GLY A 41 12.07 -5.49 9.41
C GLY A 41 10.97 -6.14 10.26
N LEU A 42 9.70 -5.90 9.94
CA LEU A 42 8.57 -6.44 10.71
C LEU A 42 8.10 -7.78 10.17
N SER A 43 7.78 -8.71 11.08
CA SER A 43 7.01 -9.91 10.74
C SER A 43 5.56 -9.53 10.40
N CYS A 44 4.80 -10.41 9.74
CA CYS A 44 3.36 -10.17 9.50
C CYS A 44 2.58 -9.95 10.81
N ALA A 45 2.96 -10.67 11.88
CA ALA A 45 2.33 -10.56 13.19
C ALA A 45 2.68 -9.25 13.91
N ASP A 46 3.90 -8.76 13.75
CA ASP A 46 4.28 -7.46 14.32
C ASP A 46 3.67 -6.33 13.50
N MET A 47 3.59 -6.49 12.18
CA MET A 47 2.96 -5.54 11.29
C MET A 47 1.47 -5.36 11.61
N SER A 48 0.72 -6.45 11.78
CA SER A 48 -0.70 -6.39 12.15
C SER A 48 -0.91 -5.64 13.47
N ARG A 49 -0.06 -5.88 14.48
CA ARG A 49 -0.06 -5.12 15.73
C ARG A 49 0.27 -3.64 15.52
N CYS A 50 1.29 -3.34 14.71
CA CYS A 50 1.73 -1.96 14.43
C CYS A 50 0.66 -1.13 13.74
N CYS A 51 -0.08 -1.70 12.78
CA CYS A 51 -1.18 -1.01 12.12
C CYS A 51 -2.54 -1.16 12.83
N GLY A 52 -2.59 -1.83 13.99
CA GLY A 52 -3.84 -2.06 14.71
C GLY A 52 -4.87 -2.84 13.91
N LEU A 53 -4.42 -3.70 13.00
CA LEU A 53 -5.27 -4.61 12.21
C LEU A 53 -5.21 -6.01 12.81
N ASP A 54 -6.31 -6.75 12.71
CA ASP A 54 -6.26 -8.17 13.02
C ASP A 54 -5.41 -8.93 11.99
N ALA A 55 -4.93 -10.11 12.39
CA ALA A 55 -4.04 -10.92 11.57
C ALA A 55 -4.67 -11.36 10.24
N ASN A 56 -6.00 -11.56 10.19
CA ASN A 56 -6.69 -11.98 8.97
C ASN A 56 -6.77 -10.82 8.00
N THR A 57 -7.10 -9.61 8.47
CA THR A 57 -7.10 -8.40 7.63
C THR A 57 -5.71 -8.15 7.05
N TRP A 58 -4.63 -8.25 7.84
CA TRP A 58 -3.28 -8.11 7.32
C TRP A 58 -2.94 -9.18 6.26
N ALA A 59 -3.26 -10.45 6.54
CA ALA A 59 -3.02 -11.54 5.59
C ALA A 59 -3.78 -11.33 4.28
N ALA A 60 -5.05 -10.89 4.34
CA ALA A 60 -5.85 -10.62 3.16
C ALA A 60 -5.27 -9.47 2.31
N LEU A 61 -4.73 -8.43 2.95
CA LEU A 61 -4.03 -7.34 2.26
C LEU A 61 -2.75 -7.85 1.57
N GLU A 62 -1.95 -8.66 2.25
CA GLU A 62 -0.65 -9.11 1.72
C GLU A 62 -0.78 -10.22 0.65
N ASN A 63 -1.88 -10.99 0.68
CA ASN A 63 -2.15 -12.07 -0.27
C ASN A 63 -3.04 -11.65 -1.46
N CYS A 64 -3.29 -10.36 -1.63
CA CYS A 64 -4.17 -9.83 -2.70
C CYS A 64 -5.63 -10.28 -2.59
N GLU A 65 -6.10 -10.64 -1.41
CA GLU A 65 -7.50 -11.00 -1.17
C GLU A 65 -8.34 -9.75 -0.86
N LEU A 66 -7.71 -8.69 -0.32
CA LEU A 66 -8.31 -7.39 -0.05
C LEU A 66 -7.56 -6.28 -0.80
N LEU A 67 -8.05 -5.91 -1.98
CA LEU A 67 -7.42 -4.87 -2.84
C LEU A 67 -8.04 -3.48 -2.68
N ASN A 68 -9.27 -3.39 -2.15
CA ASN A 68 -9.95 -2.13 -1.89
C ASN A 68 -10.23 -1.94 -0.38
N PRO A 69 -9.19 -1.74 0.44
CA PRO A 69 -9.35 -1.46 1.86
C PRO A 69 -10.01 -0.10 2.10
N SER A 70 -10.71 0.01 3.24
CA SER A 70 -11.31 1.28 3.66
C SER A 70 -10.26 2.37 3.91
N CYS A 71 -10.67 3.64 3.81
CA CYS A 71 -9.80 4.77 4.15
C CYS A 71 -9.20 4.66 5.56
N THR A 72 -9.93 4.11 6.53
CA THR A 72 -9.43 3.87 7.89
C THR A 72 -8.25 2.91 7.90
N VAL A 73 -8.35 1.79 7.17
CA VAL A 73 -7.26 0.82 7.02
C VAL A 73 -6.07 1.48 6.33
N LEU A 74 -6.30 2.24 5.25
CA LEU A 74 -5.25 2.96 4.54
C LEU A 74 -4.53 3.99 5.43
N MET A 75 -5.24 4.71 6.30
CA MET A 75 -4.64 5.64 7.26
C MET A 75 -3.75 4.91 8.27
N HIS A 76 -4.20 3.77 8.80
CA HIS A 76 -3.38 2.97 9.71
C HIS A 76 -2.11 2.45 9.04
N LEU A 77 -2.22 1.98 7.80
CA LEU A 77 -1.07 1.52 7.00
C LEU A 77 -0.10 2.66 6.69
N SER A 78 -0.63 3.84 6.34
CA SER A 78 0.16 5.05 6.09
C SER A 78 1.06 5.40 7.29
N VAL A 79 0.48 5.41 8.49
CA VAL A 79 1.21 5.69 9.73
C VAL A 79 2.21 4.58 10.05
N ALA A 80 1.80 3.32 9.99
CA ALA A 80 2.64 2.18 10.39
C ALA A 80 3.83 1.95 9.45
N LEU A 81 3.65 2.15 8.15
CA LEU A 81 4.69 1.95 7.13
C LEU A 81 5.44 3.24 6.77
N ASN A 82 5.03 4.38 7.33
CA ASN A 82 5.52 5.70 6.98
C ASN A 82 5.44 5.96 5.45
N ILE A 83 4.26 5.68 4.88
CA ILE A 83 3.92 5.89 3.46
C ILE A 83 2.87 6.98 3.39
N GLN A 84 2.94 7.86 2.37
CA GLN A 84 1.89 8.85 2.12
C GLN A 84 0.54 8.19 1.83
N PHE A 85 -0.51 8.68 2.48
CA PHE A 85 -1.87 8.15 2.34
C PHE A 85 -2.36 8.22 0.88
N GLU A 86 -2.06 9.33 0.19
CA GLU A 86 -2.45 9.55 -1.21
C GLU A 86 -1.86 8.50 -2.15
N LEU A 87 -0.62 8.08 -1.88
CA LEU A 87 0.04 7.01 -2.64
C LEU A 87 -0.66 5.66 -2.41
N LEU A 88 -0.94 5.32 -1.16
CA LEU A 88 -1.65 4.08 -0.82
C LEU A 88 -3.04 4.02 -1.45
N LEU A 89 -3.78 5.13 -1.39
CA LEU A 89 -5.10 5.26 -2.00
C LEU A 89 -5.05 5.11 -3.52
N LEU A 90 -4.11 5.79 -4.19
CA LEU A 90 -3.96 5.70 -5.64
C LEU A 90 -3.65 4.26 -6.07
N VAL A 91 -2.72 3.60 -5.39
CA VAL A 91 -2.30 2.23 -5.73
C VAL A 91 -3.40 1.21 -5.43
N SER A 92 -4.17 1.37 -4.35
CA SER A 92 -5.30 0.47 -4.06
C SER A 92 -6.40 0.58 -5.12
N ILE A 93 -6.72 1.79 -5.56
CA ILE A 93 -7.72 2.03 -6.61
C ILE A 93 -7.25 1.40 -7.94
N ILE A 94 -6.01 1.68 -8.37
CA ILE A 94 -5.46 1.12 -9.62
C ILE A 94 -5.46 -0.42 -9.58
N SER A 95 -5.08 -1.02 -8.44
CA SER A 95 -5.03 -2.48 -8.29
C SER A 95 -6.42 -3.11 -8.35
N ALA A 96 -7.44 -2.46 -7.76
CA ALA A 96 -8.83 -2.91 -7.84
C ALA A 96 -9.35 -2.90 -9.29
N TYR A 97 -9.14 -1.81 -10.03
CA TYR A 97 -9.53 -1.71 -11.44
C TYR A 97 -8.82 -2.72 -12.35
N ALA A 98 -7.53 -2.96 -12.11
CA ALA A 98 -6.77 -3.95 -12.87
C ALA A 98 -7.35 -5.37 -12.71
N ARG A 99 -7.73 -5.76 -11.48
CA ARG A 99 -8.34 -7.07 -11.22
C ARG A 99 -9.72 -7.22 -11.86
N GLU A 100 -10.54 -6.18 -11.86
CA GLU A 100 -11.84 -6.22 -12.52
C GLU A 100 -11.70 -6.39 -14.04
N SER A 101 -10.65 -5.81 -14.63
CA SER A 101 -10.36 -5.91 -16.06
C SER A 101 -9.87 -7.29 -16.49
N GLU A 102 -9.34 -8.12 -15.58
CA GLU A 102 -8.93 -9.50 -15.87
C GLU A 102 -10.10 -10.50 -15.84
N LEU A 103 -11.25 -10.10 -15.29
CA LEU A 103 -12.45 -10.93 -15.19
C LEU A 103 -13.39 -10.76 -16.40
N HIS A 104 -13.04 -9.90 -17.36
CA HIS A 104 -13.82 -9.55 -18.56
C HIS A 104 -13.01 -9.77 -19.84
#